data_AF-A0A7Z9JED4-F1
#
_entry.id   AF-A0A7Z9JED4-F1
#
_cell.length_a   1.000
_cell.length_b   1.000
_cell.length_c   1.000
_cell.angle_alpha   90.00
_cell.angle_beta   90.00
_cell.angle_gamma   90.00
#
_symmetry.space_group_name_H-M   'P 1'
#
loop_
_entity.id
_entity.type
_entity.pdbx_description
1 polymer ?
#
loop_
_entity_poly.entity_id
_entity_poly.type
_entity_poly.pdbx_seq_one_letter_code
_entity_poly.pdbx_strand_id
1 'polypeptide(L)'
;YFRRSIAEASYRFGQELEAGDRIIVGVNAYPDGNDDAQVNLLQIPHSVETIQCELLNDFLKTRDDDAAMAALDTIRETARSDQNIMTSLVEASLARCTLGEMVQAMADVFGRYGGGPEW
;
A
#
# COMPACT_ATOMS: atom_id res chain seq x y z
N TYR A 1 -2.42 -1.90 -22.65
CA TYR A 1 -2.27 -0.62 -23.38
C TYR A 1 -1.65 0.46 -22.50
N PHE A 2 -2.39 1.06 -21.56
CA PHE A 2 -1.90 2.20 -20.76
C PHE A 2 -0.56 1.95 -20.04
N ARG A 3 -0.41 0.83 -19.34
CA ARG A 3 0.85 0.47 -18.66
C ARG A 3 2.05 0.42 -19.61
N ARG A 4 1.85 -0.15 -20.81
CA ARG A 4 2.88 -0.23 -21.85
C ARG A 4 3.25 1.15 -22.39
N SER A 5 2.26 2.00 -22.68
CA SER A 5 2.52 3.36 -23.15
C SER A 5 3.26 4.22 -22.12
N ILE A 6 2.95 4.06 -20.83
CA ILE A 6 3.71 4.70 -19.75
C ILE A 6 5.15 4.19 -19.73
N ALA A 7 5.34 2.86 -19.76
CA ALA A 7 6.68 2.27 -19.75
C ALA A 7 7.52 2.70 -20.97
N GLU A 8 6.94 2.72 -22.17
CA GLU A 8 7.61 3.15 -23.40
C GLU A 8 7.98 4.64 -23.36
N ALA A 9 7.09 5.50 -22.86
CA ALA A 9 7.37 6.92 -22.67
C ALA A 9 8.50 7.14 -21.64
N SER A 10 8.48 6.41 -20.52
CA SER A 10 9.55 6.46 -19.52
C SER A 10 10.88 5.96 -20.08
N TYR A 11 10.86 4.89 -20.89
CA TYR A 11 12.05 4.36 -21.53
C TYR A 11 12.67 5.36 -22.51
N ARG A 12 11.85 5.97 -23.38
CA ARG A 12 12.30 7.03 -24.28
C ARG A 12 12.86 8.24 -23.53
N PHE A 13 12.20 8.66 -22.45
CA PHE A 13 12.69 9.74 -21.61
C PHE A 13 14.07 9.42 -21.02
N GLY A 14 14.28 8.19 -20.55
CA GLY A 14 15.59 7.73 -20.09
C GLY A 14 16.65 7.81 -21.17
N GLN A 15 16.35 7.33 -22.39
CA GLN A 15 17.27 7.42 -23.53
C GLN A 15 17.62 8.87 -23.90
N GLU A 16 16.64 9.78 -23.93
CA GLU A 16 16.88 11.20 -24.22
C GLU A 16 17.79 11.86 -23.16
N LEU A 17 17.66 11.46 -21.89
CA LEU A 17 18.54 11.94 -20.81
C LEU A 17 19.97 11.42 -20.94
N GLU A 18 20.12 10.13 -21.25
CA GLU A 18 21.42 9.49 -21.44
C GLU A 18 22.15 9.98 -22.69
N ALA A 19 21.41 10.21 -23.79
CA ALA A 19 21.94 10.76 -25.02
C ALA A 19 22.29 12.26 -24.91
N GLY A 20 21.81 12.95 -23.87
CA GLY A 20 21.99 14.40 -23.69
C GLY A 20 21.07 15.26 -24.55
N ASP A 21 20.12 14.65 -25.26
CA ASP A 21 19.07 15.36 -26.02
C ASP A 21 18.15 16.15 -25.08
N ARG A 22 18.07 15.73 -23.81
CA ARG A 22 17.35 16.42 -22.74
C ARG A 22 18.29 16.71 -21.57
N ILE A 23 18.45 17.99 -21.23
CA ILE A 23 19.38 18.43 -20.17
C ILE A 23 18.65 18.58 -18.83
N ILE A 24 19.21 17.97 -17.79
CA ILE A 24 18.89 18.18 -16.37
C ILE A 24 20.15 18.73 -15.67
N VAL A 25 20.07 20.00 -15.29
CA VAL A 25 21.11 20.72 -14.55
C VAL A 25 21.36 20.03 -13.20
N GLY A 26 22.63 19.81 -12.85
CA GLY A 26 23.02 19.11 -11.62
C GLY A 26 22.96 17.59 -11.70
N VAL A 27 22.53 17.02 -12.84
CA VAL A 27 22.46 15.56 -13.07
C VAL A 27 23.29 15.16 -14.29
N ASN A 28 22.92 15.56 -15.51
CA ASN A 28 23.64 15.19 -16.74
C ASN A 28 24.38 16.35 -17.41
N ALA A 29 24.13 17.60 -17.01
CA ALA A 29 24.93 18.75 -17.38
C ALA A 29 25.07 19.71 -16.19
N TYR A 30 26.15 20.48 -16.19
CA TYR A 30 26.45 21.48 -15.15
C TYR A 30 26.36 20.89 -13.71
N PRO A 31 27.16 19.87 -13.36
CA PRO A 31 27.09 19.22 -12.05
C PRO A 31 27.76 20.03 -10.92
N ASP A 32 28.53 21.07 -11.26
CA ASP A 32 29.33 21.84 -10.30
C ASP A 32 28.46 22.46 -9.19
N GLY A 33 28.88 22.28 -7.94
CA GLY A 33 28.17 22.80 -6.75
C GLY A 33 27.24 21.81 -6.05
N ASN A 34 27.20 20.55 -6.48
CA ASN A 34 26.40 19.48 -5.86
C ASN A 34 27.18 18.60 -4.84
N ASP A 35 28.40 19.00 -4.47
CA ASP A 35 29.32 18.15 -3.71
C ASP A 35 29.01 18.04 -2.20
N ASP A 36 28.10 18.87 -1.67
CA ASP A 36 27.94 19.07 -0.22
C ASP A 36 26.57 18.68 0.36
N ALA A 37 25.68 18.10 -0.44
CA ALA A 37 24.35 17.75 0.04
C ALA A 37 24.30 16.37 0.72
N GLN A 38 25.06 16.17 1.80
CA GLN A 38 24.71 15.11 2.77
C GLN A 38 23.45 15.55 3.53
N VAL A 39 22.31 15.44 2.86
CA VAL A 39 21.01 15.60 3.49
C VAL A 39 20.85 14.46 4.48
N ASN A 40 20.61 14.78 5.75
CA ASN A 40 20.26 13.78 6.75
C ASN A 40 18.95 13.12 6.32
N LEU A 41 19.06 11.89 5.80
CA LEU A 41 17.91 11.09 5.42
C LEU A 41 17.20 10.59 6.67
N LEU A 42 15.88 10.77 6.70
CA LEU A 42 15.05 10.15 7.71
C LEU A 42 15.14 8.63 7.58
N GLN A 43 15.68 7.97 8.61
CA GLN A 43 15.67 6.53 8.71
C GLN A 43 14.58 6.10 9.69
N ILE A 44 13.67 5.23 9.23
CA ILE A 44 12.66 4.64 10.09
C ILE A 44 13.29 3.48 10.85
N PRO A 45 13.33 3.52 12.20
CA PRO A 45 13.98 2.48 12.98
C PRO A 45 13.11 1.21 13.03
N HIS A 46 13.77 0.05 13.13
CA HIS A 46 13.12 -1.26 13.31
C HIS A 46 12.21 -1.33 14.55
N SER A 47 12.46 -0.49 15.55
CA SER A 47 11.62 -0.41 16.75
C SER A 47 10.15 -0.05 16.46
N VAL A 48 9.86 0.61 15.34
CA VAL A 48 8.48 0.92 14.94
C VAL A 48 7.68 -0.36 14.70
N GLU A 49 8.28 -1.36 14.06
CA GLU A 49 7.64 -2.66 13.81
C GLU A 49 7.38 -3.39 15.12
N THR A 50 8.38 -3.49 16.00
CA THR A 50 8.26 -4.22 17.26
C THR A 50 7.17 -3.61 18.15
N ILE A 51 7.13 -2.27 18.26
CA ILE A 51 6.11 -1.55 19.02
C ILE A 51 4.72 -1.81 18.41
N GLN A 52 4.58 -1.76 17.08
CA GLN A 52 3.29 -1.97 16.44
C GLN A 52 2.77 -3.41 16.62
N CYS A 53 3.66 -4.40 16.60
CA CYS A 53 3.32 -5.80 16.89
C CYS A 53 2.87 -6.00 18.35
N GLU A 54 3.54 -5.35 19.31
CA GLU A 54 3.13 -5.37 20.72
C GLU A 54 1.74 -4.75 20.91
N LEU A 55 1.52 -3.56 20.35
CA LEU A 55 0.22 -2.87 20.38
C LEU A 55 -0.89 -3.72 19.74
N LEU A 56 -0.59 -4.40 18.63
CA LEU A 56 -1.54 -5.28 17.96
C LEU A 56 -1.91 -6.49 18.85
N ASN A 57 -0.91 -7.13 19.45
CA ASN A 57 -1.14 -8.27 20.34
C ASN A 57 -2.02 -7.88 21.55
N ASP A 58 -1.77 -6.73 22.15
CA ASP A 58 -2.57 -6.26 23.29
C ASP A 58 -3.96 -5.77 22.87
N PHE A 59 -4.08 -5.20 21.68
CA PHE A 59 -5.36 -4.88 21.06
C PHE A 59 -6.23 -6.13 20.86
N LEU A 60 -5.64 -7.21 20.37
CA LEU A 60 -6.34 -8.49 20.15
C LEU A 60 -6.74 -9.17 21.47
N LYS A 61 -5.92 -9.09 22.53
CA LYS A 61 -6.28 -9.67 23.84
C LYS A 61 -7.45 -8.99 24.54
N THR A 62 -7.75 -7.75 24.19
CA THR A 62 -8.72 -6.90 24.90
C THR A 62 -10.06 -6.76 24.18
N ARG A 63 -10.19 -7.33 22.98
CA ARG A 63 -11.44 -7.27 22.21
C ARG A 63 -12.38 -8.42 22.56
N ASP A 64 -13.63 -8.24 22.15
CA ASP A 64 -14.61 -9.32 22.09
C ASP A 64 -14.42 -10.08 20.77
N ASP A 65 -13.88 -11.29 20.85
CA ASP A 65 -13.57 -12.11 19.67
C ASP A 65 -14.83 -12.62 18.95
N ASP A 66 -15.91 -12.89 19.68
CA ASP A 66 -17.16 -13.36 19.08
C ASP A 66 -17.82 -12.22 18.28
N ALA A 67 -17.81 -11.01 18.83
CA ALA A 67 -18.29 -9.81 18.12
C ALA A 67 -17.45 -9.50 16.87
N ALA A 68 -16.12 -9.65 16.97
CA ALA A 68 -15.23 -9.45 15.84
C ALA A 68 -15.47 -10.49 14.74
N MET A 69 -15.59 -11.77 15.09
CA MET A 69 -15.90 -12.84 14.14
C MET A 69 -17.23 -12.61 13.42
N ALA A 70 -18.29 -12.26 14.16
CA ALA A 70 -19.60 -11.97 13.59
C ALA A 70 -19.54 -10.80 12.59
N ALA A 71 -18.82 -9.72 12.92
CA ALA A 71 -18.67 -8.58 12.03
C ALA A 71 -17.88 -8.92 10.75
N LEU A 72 -16.85 -9.77 10.85
CA LEU A 72 -16.10 -10.25 9.68
C LEU A 72 -16.96 -11.13 8.77
N ASP A 73 -17.85 -11.96 9.33
CA ASP A 73 -18.78 -12.75 8.53
C ASP A 73 -19.82 -11.87 7.83
N THR A 74 -20.32 -10.82 8.49
CA THR A 74 -21.15 -9.79 7.84
C THR A 74 -20.43 -9.13 6.66
N ILE A 75 -19.13 -8.84 6.77
CA ILE A 75 -18.34 -8.33 5.64
C ILE A 75 -18.33 -9.34 4.49
N ARG A 76 -18.11 -10.63 4.76
CA ARG A 76 -18.10 -11.69 3.73
C ARG A 76 -19.45 -11.81 3.04
N GLU A 77 -20.54 -11.77 3.80
CA GLU A 77 -21.90 -11.80 3.26
C GLU A 77 -22.19 -10.57 2.41
N THR A 78 -21.86 -9.38 2.93
CA THR A 78 -22.06 -8.11 2.21
C THR A 78 -21.22 -8.09 0.92
N ALA A 79 -19.98 -8.57 0.95
CA ALA A 79 -19.11 -8.67 -0.22
C ALA A 79 -19.63 -9.66 -1.29
N ARG A 80 -20.36 -10.71 -0.89
CA ARG A 80 -21.03 -11.62 -1.83
C ARG A 80 -22.30 -11.03 -2.42
N SER A 81 -22.87 -10.04 -1.75
CA SER A 81 -24.06 -9.32 -2.19
C SER A 81 -23.70 -8.09 -3.02
N ASP A 82 -24.68 -7.48 -3.69
CA ASP A 82 -24.53 -6.21 -4.41
C ASP A 82 -24.86 -4.99 -3.50
N GLN A 83 -24.63 -5.12 -2.19
CA GLN A 83 -24.92 -4.09 -1.20
C GLN A 83 -23.69 -3.21 -0.90
N ASN A 84 -23.94 -2.05 -0.30
CA ASN A 84 -22.87 -1.13 0.09
C ASN A 84 -22.02 -1.72 1.23
N ILE A 85 -20.76 -2.03 0.93
CA ILE A 85 -19.84 -2.63 1.90
C ILE A 85 -19.41 -1.70 3.03
N MET A 86 -19.48 -0.37 2.84
CA MET A 86 -18.99 0.60 3.82
C MET A 86 -19.67 0.47 5.18
N THR A 87 -20.96 0.12 5.22
CA THR A 87 -21.69 -0.07 6.48
C THR A 87 -21.06 -1.21 7.31
N SER A 88 -20.80 -2.36 6.66
CA SER A 88 -20.18 -3.53 7.31
C SER A 88 -18.74 -3.25 7.79
N LEU A 89 -17.97 -2.42 7.07
CA LEU A 89 -16.63 -2.02 7.48
C LEU A 89 -16.62 -1.11 8.72
N VAL A 90 -17.59 -0.20 8.82
CA VAL A 90 -17.75 0.65 10.02
C VAL A 90 -18.11 -0.21 11.23
N GLU A 91 -19.04 -1.15 11.08
CA GLU A 91 -19.44 -2.07 12.14
C GLU A 91 -18.26 -2.94 12.60
N ALA A 92 -17.47 -3.48 11.68
CA ALA A 92 -16.27 -4.24 12.01
C ALA A 92 -15.21 -3.38 12.73
N SER A 93 -15.06 -2.11 12.36
CA SER A 93 -14.15 -1.20 13.05
C SER A 93 -14.60 -0.93 14.49
N LEU A 94 -15.91 -0.80 14.72
CA LEU A 94 -16.48 -0.65 16.06
C LEU A 94 -16.34 -1.94 16.88
N ALA A 95 -16.45 -3.11 16.23
CA ALA A 95 -16.19 -4.42 16.81
C ALA A 95 -14.69 -4.74 16.99
N ARG A 96 -13.79 -3.76 16.80
CA ARG A 96 -12.34 -3.91 16.98
C ARG A 96 -11.71 -4.98 16.07
N CYS A 97 -12.23 -5.12 14.85
CA CYS A 97 -11.52 -5.83 13.80
C CYS A 97 -10.33 -5.01 13.30
N THR A 98 -9.24 -5.68 12.94
CA THR A 98 -8.06 -5.06 12.37
C THR A 98 -8.24 -4.84 10.86
N LEU A 99 -7.46 -3.92 10.29
CA LEU A 99 -7.44 -3.70 8.84
C LEU A 99 -7.10 -5.00 8.08
N GLY A 100 -6.15 -5.78 8.59
CA GLY A 100 -5.74 -7.04 7.96
C GLY A 100 -6.86 -8.07 7.90
N GLU A 101 -7.65 -8.21 8.98
CA GLU A 101 -8.79 -9.13 9.03
C GLU A 101 -9.91 -8.69 8.07
N MET A 102 -10.24 -7.39 8.02
CA MET A 102 -11.25 -6.87 7.09
C MET A 102 -10.84 -7.08 5.63
N VAL A 103 -9.57 -6.79 5.31
CA VAL A 103 -9.02 -7.03 3.96
C VAL A 103 -9.03 -8.51 3.62
N GLN A 104 -8.71 -9.39 4.57
CA GLN A 104 -8.77 -10.83 4.36
C GLN A 104 -10.21 -11.31 4.10
N ALA A 105 -11.19 -10.84 4.88
CA ALA A 105 -12.60 -11.17 4.67
C ALA A 105 -13.10 -10.75 3.28
N MET A 106 -12.69 -9.57 2.79
CA MET A 106 -12.98 -9.15 1.42
C MET A 106 -12.23 -9.98 0.37
N ALA A 107 -10.95 -10.30 0.63
CA ALA A 107 -10.13 -11.12 -0.26
C ALA A 107 -10.64 -12.56 -0.38
N ASP A 108 -11.28 -13.11 0.65
CA ASP A 108 -11.92 -14.43 0.61
C ASP A 108 -13.04 -14.50 -0.45
N VAL A 109 -13.66 -13.36 -0.78
CA VAL A 109 -14.78 -13.26 -1.74
C VAL A 109 -14.31 -12.74 -3.10
N PHE A 110 -13.57 -11.63 -3.12
CA PHE A 110 -13.14 -10.97 -4.35
C PHE A 110 -11.84 -11.55 -4.93
N GLY A 111 -11.09 -12.30 -4.13
CA GLY A 111 -9.72 -12.66 -4.44
C GLY A 111 -8.75 -11.49 -4.21
N ARG A 112 -7.49 -11.73 -4.58
CA ARG A 112 -6.42 -10.71 -4.55
C ARG A 112 -5.99 -10.41 -5.99
N TYR A 113 -5.66 -9.15 -6.26
CA TYR A 113 -5.10 -8.78 -7.55
C TYR A 113 -3.73 -9.45 -7.74
N GLY A 114 -3.62 -10.42 -8.65
CA GLY A 114 -2.41 -11.21 -8.88
C GLY A 114 -1.34 -10.53 -9.75
N GLY A 115 -1.50 -9.25 -10.07
CA GLY A 115 -0.74 -8.60 -11.13
C GLY A 115 -1.42 -8.76 -12.49
N GLY A 116 -1.28 -7.75 -13.36
CA GLY A 116 -1.70 -7.87 -14.76
C GLY A 116 -0.66 -8.67 -15.53
N PRO A 117 -0.94 -9.10 -16.78
CA PRO A 117 0.05 -9.82 -17.58
C PRO A 117 1.39 -9.07 -17.57
N GLU A 118 2.42 -9.76 -17.09
CA GLU A 118 3.81 -9.39 -17.28
C GLU A 118 4.04 -9.40 -18.79
N TRP A 119 4.31 -8.23 -19.35
CA TRP A 119 4.68 -8.08 -20.74
C TRP A 119 6.20 -8.11 -20.85
#